data_AF-A0A7S1QBM8-F1
#
_entry.id   AF-A0A7S1QBM8-F1
#
_cell.length_a   1.000
_cell.length_b   1.000
_cell.length_c   1.000
_cell.angle_alpha   90.00
_cell.angle_beta   90.00
_cell.angle_gamma   90.00
#
_symmetry.space_group_name_H-M   'P 1'
#
loop_
_entity.id
_entity.type
_entity.pdbx_description
1 polymer ?
#
loop_
_entity_poly.entity_id
_entity_poly.type
_entity_poly.pdbx_seq_one_letter_code
_entity_poly.pdbx_strand_id
1 'polypeptide(L)'
;TLLVRQFRPPMGCETVELPAGLIDKGESAVEAAVRELREETGYLADRSTARVSDPVCLCPGLTNETVQLVQLDVDADAPANRTPTQSLEETEHIHVLEVPLGGLPQELDRQIAQGFVLFGSLQLLRIGLEVGRELEGGRSQAEPRRGMLAGMALSGAAVGALTAWTLLRSRY
;
A
#
# COMPACT_ATOMS: atom_id res chain seq x y z
N THR A 1 6.59 -1.57 1.02
CA THR A 1 5.18 -1.44 1.36
C THR A 1 5.02 -1.50 2.84
N LEU A 2 4.32 -0.50 3.39
CA LEU A 2 3.90 -0.48 4.78
C LEU A 2 2.49 -1.04 4.84
N LEU A 3 2.29 -2.09 5.63
CA LEU A 3 1.00 -2.66 5.94
C LEU A 3 0.75 -2.53 7.44
N VAL A 4 -0.50 -2.69 7.83
CA VAL A 4 -0.90 -2.73 9.24
C VAL A 4 -1.65 -4.03 9.51
N ARG A 5 -1.50 -4.55 10.72
CA ARG A 5 -2.27 -5.68 11.24
C ARG A 5 -2.97 -5.25 12.52
N GLN A 6 -4.28 -5.42 12.58
CA GLN A 6 -5.09 -4.91 13.68
C GLN A 6 -6.34 -5.78 13.90
N PHE A 7 -6.83 -5.82 15.14
CA PHE A 7 -8.08 -6.52 15.45
C PHE A 7 -9.28 -5.69 14.97
N ARG A 8 -10.17 -6.31 14.16
CA ARG A 8 -11.42 -5.68 13.72
C ARG A 8 -12.59 -6.31 14.48
N PRO A 9 -13.22 -5.60 15.43
CA PRO A 9 -14.37 -6.15 16.17
C PRO A 9 -15.50 -6.71 15.30
N PRO A 10 -15.89 -6.07 14.16
CA PRO A 10 -16.91 -6.65 13.27
C PRO A 10 -16.51 -7.99 12.64
N MET A 11 -15.22 -8.23 12.46
CA MET A 11 -14.68 -9.49 11.91
C MET A 11 -14.37 -10.52 12.99
N GLY A 12 -14.28 -10.11 14.26
CA GLY A 12 -13.90 -10.97 15.38
C GLY A 12 -12.49 -11.56 15.27
N CYS A 13 -11.63 -10.98 14.43
CA CYS A 13 -10.26 -11.45 14.20
C CYS A 13 -9.33 -10.30 13.80
N GLU A 14 -8.02 -10.59 13.75
CA GLU A 14 -7.04 -9.67 13.17
C GLU A 14 -7.06 -9.72 11.64
N THR A 15 -7.01 -8.53 11.05
CA THR A 15 -6.92 -8.31 9.61
C THR A 15 -5.58 -7.71 9.25
N VAL A 16 -5.10 -8.01 8.04
CA VAL A 16 -3.95 -7.32 7.43
C VAL A 16 -4.48 -6.36 6.39
N GLU A 17 -4.11 -5.09 6.51
CA GLU A 17 -4.67 -3.98 5.73
C GLU A 17 -3.57 -3.02 5.30
N LEU A 18 -3.93 -2.11 4.41
CA LEU A 18 -3.20 -0.87 4.20
C LEU A 18 -3.48 0.08 5.36
N PRO A 19 -2.56 0.99 5.73
CA PRO A 19 -2.88 2.08 6.64
C PRO A 19 -4.16 2.80 6.17
N ALA A 20 -5.04 3.17 7.09
CA ALA A 20 -6.38 3.60 6.70
C ALA A 20 -7.12 4.32 7.82
N GLY A 21 -7.67 5.49 7.49
CA GLY A 21 -8.62 6.16 8.36
C GLY A 21 -9.59 7.07 7.61
N LEU A 22 -10.35 7.83 8.39
CA LEU A 22 -11.40 8.69 7.86
C LEU A 22 -10.81 10.01 7.37
N ILE A 23 -11.42 10.58 6.32
CA ILE A 23 -11.11 11.95 5.90
C ILE A 23 -11.87 12.92 6.81
N ASP A 24 -11.14 13.79 7.49
CA ASP A 24 -11.73 14.80 8.35
C ASP A 24 -12.39 15.93 7.56
N LYS A 25 -13.29 16.67 8.22
CA LYS A 25 -13.99 17.77 7.59
C LYS A 25 -13.02 18.87 7.14
N GLY A 26 -12.96 19.10 5.84
CA GLY A 26 -12.08 20.10 5.22
C GLY A 26 -10.69 19.56 4.87
N GLU A 27 -10.42 18.29 5.16
CA GLU A 27 -9.21 17.58 4.79
C GLU A 27 -9.31 17.03 3.36
N SER A 28 -8.23 17.12 2.59
CA SER A 28 -8.11 16.40 1.32
C SER A 28 -7.71 14.95 1.55
N ALA A 29 -8.00 14.08 0.57
CA ALA A 29 -7.58 12.68 0.63
C ALA A 29 -6.08 12.51 0.92
N VAL A 30 -5.23 13.32 0.28
CA VAL A 30 -3.78 13.24 0.49
C VAL A 30 -3.39 13.65 1.92
N GLU A 31 -4.05 14.66 2.50
CA GLU A 31 -3.79 15.08 3.88
C GLU A 31 -4.12 14.00 4.88
N ALA A 32 -5.32 13.42 4.74
CA ALA A 32 -5.76 12.29 5.54
C ALA A 32 -4.76 11.14 5.40
N ALA A 33 -4.33 10.80 4.18
CA ALA A 33 -3.44 9.68 3.97
C ALA A 33 -2.05 9.87 4.60
N VAL A 34 -1.51 11.09 4.58
CA VAL A 34 -0.24 11.42 5.22
C VAL A 34 -0.37 11.41 6.74
N ARG A 35 -1.48 11.93 7.27
CA ARG A 35 -1.79 11.93 8.71
C ARG A 35 -1.93 10.50 9.25
N GLU A 36 -2.82 9.71 8.66
CA GLU A 36 -3.09 8.33 9.06
C GLU A 36 -1.85 7.44 8.94
N LEU A 37 -1.07 7.58 7.85
CA LEU A 37 0.19 6.85 7.71
C LEU A 37 1.14 7.16 8.87
N ARG A 38 1.26 8.42 9.26
CA ARG A 38 2.12 8.83 10.38
C ARG A 38 1.58 8.33 11.72
N GLU A 39 0.29 8.45 11.97
CA GLU A 39 -0.36 8.02 13.21
C GLU A 39 -0.21 6.50 13.39
N GLU A 40 -0.60 5.73 12.38
CA GLU A 40 -0.63 4.27 12.46
C GLU A 40 0.75 3.62 12.31
N THR A 41 1.71 4.24 11.61
CA THR A 41 3.00 3.60 11.31
C THR A 41 4.22 4.35 11.83
N GLY A 42 4.08 5.63 12.18
CA GLY A 42 5.19 6.50 12.56
C GLY A 42 6.05 7.00 11.40
N TYR A 43 5.82 6.55 10.16
CA TYR A 43 6.58 6.99 8.99
C TYR A 43 6.11 8.33 8.45
N LEU A 44 7.07 9.13 8.00
CA LEU A 44 6.84 10.36 7.25
C LEU A 44 6.98 10.07 5.75
N ALA A 45 5.98 10.48 4.98
CA ALA A 45 5.96 10.38 3.53
C ALA A 45 6.14 11.74 2.85
N ASP A 46 6.65 11.72 1.62
CA ASP A 46 6.67 12.92 0.77
C ASP A 46 5.31 13.10 0.08
N ARG A 47 4.55 14.10 0.56
CA ARG A 47 3.24 14.47 -0.01
C ARG A 47 3.29 14.76 -1.51
N SER A 48 4.41 15.24 -2.04
CA SER A 48 4.54 15.60 -3.46
C SER A 48 4.53 14.38 -4.40
N THR A 49 4.75 13.18 -3.85
CA THR A 49 4.73 11.91 -4.60
C THR A 49 3.33 11.30 -4.70
N ALA A 50 2.33 11.92 -4.06
CA ALA A 50 1.01 11.37 -3.92
C ALA A 50 0.35 11.05 -5.27
N ARG A 51 -0.10 9.80 -5.43
CA ARG A 51 -1.03 9.40 -6.50
C ARG A 51 -2.34 9.01 -5.87
N VAL A 52 -3.43 9.61 -6.33
CA VAL A 52 -4.76 9.44 -5.74
C VAL A 52 -5.67 8.78 -6.77
N SER A 53 -6.39 7.73 -6.35
CA SER A 53 -7.44 7.15 -7.18
C SER A 53 -8.71 8.00 -7.16
N ASP A 54 -9.59 7.80 -8.14
CA ASP A 54 -11.00 8.15 -7.98
C ASP A 54 -11.60 7.42 -6.75
N PRO A 55 -12.70 7.93 -6.17
CA PRO A 55 -13.43 7.20 -5.14
C PRO A 55 -13.93 5.85 -5.64
N VAL A 56 -13.71 4.79 -4.87
CA VAL A 56 -14.17 3.43 -5.14
C VAL A 56 -15.10 2.96 -4.03
N CYS A 57 -16.18 2.27 -4.36
CA CYS A 57 -17.05 1.67 -3.36
C CYS A 57 -16.46 0.34 -2.85
N LEU A 58 -16.60 0.06 -1.56
CA LEU A 58 -16.11 -1.20 -0.98
C LEU A 58 -17.14 -2.33 -1.08
N CYS A 59 -18.42 -2.03 -0.84
CA CYS A 59 -19.48 -3.03 -0.88
C CYS A 59 -20.79 -2.39 -1.38
N PRO A 60 -20.93 -2.13 -2.69
CA PRO A 60 -22.07 -1.37 -3.24
C PRO A 60 -23.44 -2.03 -3.03
N GLY A 61 -23.46 -3.34 -2.74
CA GLY A 61 -24.70 -4.06 -2.42
C GLY A 61 -25.13 -3.97 -0.95
N LEU A 62 -24.33 -3.36 -0.07
CA LEU A 62 -24.57 -3.34 1.38
C LEU A 62 -24.37 -1.96 2.01
N THR A 63 -23.31 -1.26 1.65
CA THR A 63 -22.90 0.00 2.27
C THR A 63 -22.69 1.09 1.22
N ASN A 64 -22.95 2.34 1.60
CA ASN A 64 -22.54 3.51 0.81
C ASN A 64 -21.07 3.92 1.05
N GLU A 65 -20.30 3.09 1.76
CA GLU A 65 -18.90 3.35 2.06
C GLU A 65 -18.08 3.42 0.77
N THR A 66 -17.38 4.55 0.62
CA THR A 66 -16.42 4.78 -0.44
C THR A 66 -15.05 5.04 0.13
N VAL A 67 -14.04 4.71 -0.67
CA VAL A 67 -12.66 4.92 -0.32
C VAL A 67 -11.83 5.49 -1.45
N GLN A 68 -10.77 6.21 -1.10
CA GLN A 68 -9.73 6.62 -2.05
C GLN A 68 -8.41 5.97 -1.70
N LEU A 69 -7.75 5.39 -2.70
CA LEU A 69 -6.41 4.85 -2.56
C LEU A 69 -5.41 5.97 -2.80
N VAL A 70 -4.52 6.19 -1.83
CA VAL A 70 -3.43 7.16 -1.96
C VAL A 70 -2.11 6.41 -1.90
N GLN A 71 -1.35 6.45 -2.99
CA GLN A 71 0.01 5.95 -3.02
C GLN A 71 0.98 7.07 -2.61
N LEU A 72 1.88 6.78 -1.68
CA LEU A 72 2.92 7.69 -1.20
C LEU A 72 4.28 6.99 -1.21
N ASP A 73 5.34 7.73 -1.52
CA ASP A 73 6.71 7.26 -1.34
C ASP A 73 7.23 7.65 0.05
N VAL A 74 7.85 6.67 0.70
CA VAL A 74 8.50 6.82 2.01
C VAL A 74 9.98 6.54 1.85
N ASP A 75 10.81 7.53 2.19
CA ASP A 75 12.26 7.34 2.33
C ASP A 75 12.54 6.72 3.71
N ALA A 76 12.73 5.40 3.73
CA ALA A 76 13.01 4.66 4.97
C ALA A 76 14.41 4.97 5.56
N ASP A 77 15.35 5.45 4.73
CA ASP A 77 16.72 5.75 5.16
C ASP A 77 16.85 7.17 5.77
N ALA A 78 15.86 8.03 5.52
CA ALA A 78 15.77 9.37 6.06
C ALA A 78 15.88 9.33 7.60
N PRO A 79 16.67 10.24 8.23
CA PRO A 79 16.88 10.23 9.68
C PRO A 79 15.58 10.21 10.51
N ALA A 80 14.52 10.87 10.03
CA ALA A 80 13.23 10.92 10.70
C ALA A 80 12.44 9.59 10.67
N ASN A 81 12.76 8.70 9.73
CA ASN A 81 12.08 7.41 9.52
C ASN A 81 12.90 6.21 10.02
N ARG A 82 14.07 6.42 10.61
CA ARG A 82 14.92 5.32 11.14
C ARG A 82 14.36 4.66 12.39
N THR A 83 13.61 5.42 13.17
CA THR A 83 12.94 4.96 14.40
C THR A 83 11.52 5.52 14.41
N PRO A 84 10.65 5.03 13.50
CA PRO A 84 9.29 5.52 13.39
C PRO A 84 8.56 5.24 14.70
N THR A 85 7.79 6.21 15.18
CA THR A 85 7.03 6.10 16.43
C THR A 85 5.57 6.34 16.11
N GLN A 86 4.74 5.32 16.33
CA GLN A 86 3.30 5.40 16.13
C GLN A 86 2.68 6.39 17.14
N SER A 87 1.57 7.01 16.73
CA SER A 87 0.75 7.89 17.54
C SER A 87 -0.70 7.40 17.47
N LEU A 88 -0.95 6.25 18.08
CA LEU A 88 -2.22 5.54 18.06
C LEU A 88 -3.23 6.13 19.05
N GLU A 89 -4.52 6.04 18.70
CA GLU A 89 -5.60 6.28 19.66
C GLU A 89 -5.66 5.17 20.73
N GLU A 90 -6.32 5.43 21.86
CA GLU A 90 -6.43 4.44 22.96
C GLU A 90 -7.09 3.12 22.53
N THR A 91 -7.98 3.19 21.53
CA THR A 91 -8.70 2.04 20.99
C THR A 91 -7.95 1.30 19.89
N GLU A 92 -6.80 1.82 19.47
CA GLU A 92 -6.03 1.29 18.36
C GLU A 92 -4.91 0.37 18.84
N HIS A 93 -4.97 -0.87 18.38
CA HIS A 93 -3.92 -1.86 18.60
C HIS A 93 -3.42 -2.31 17.23
N ILE A 94 -2.40 -1.60 16.73
CA ILE A 94 -1.92 -1.72 15.37
C ILE A 94 -0.46 -2.17 15.35
N HIS A 95 -0.20 -3.25 14.62
CA HIS A 95 1.14 -3.75 14.33
C HIS A 95 1.55 -3.40 12.90
N VAL A 96 2.66 -2.69 12.74
CA VAL A 96 3.22 -2.36 11.42
C VAL A 96 3.95 -3.56 10.84
N LEU A 97 3.73 -3.83 9.55
CA LEU A 97 4.47 -4.81 8.77
C LEU A 97 5.21 -4.09 7.64
N GLU A 98 6.53 -4.13 7.69
CA GLU A 98 7.39 -3.62 6.63
C GLU A 98 7.71 -4.73 5.63
N VAL A 99 7.22 -4.57 4.40
CA VAL A 99 7.29 -5.62 3.38
C VAL A 99 7.91 -5.07 2.11
N PRO A 100 9.04 -5.62 1.64
CA PRO A 100 9.55 -5.30 0.31
C PRO A 100 8.50 -5.60 -0.76
N LEU A 101 8.27 -4.68 -1.70
CA LEU A 101 7.23 -4.86 -2.73
C LEU A 101 7.43 -6.16 -3.56
N GLY A 102 8.69 -6.53 -3.81
CA GLY A 102 9.04 -7.79 -4.46
C GLY A 102 8.60 -9.04 -3.69
N GLY A 103 8.59 -8.98 -2.35
CA GLY A 103 8.18 -10.07 -1.46
C GLY A 103 6.73 -9.99 -0.98
N LEU A 104 5.96 -9.00 -1.43
CA LEU A 104 4.61 -8.77 -0.93
C LEU A 104 3.69 -9.99 -1.10
N PRO A 105 3.63 -10.69 -2.25
CA PRO A 105 2.79 -11.88 -2.37
C PRO A 105 3.12 -12.98 -1.35
N GLN A 106 4.42 -13.27 -1.16
CA GLN A 106 4.88 -14.30 -0.22
C GLN A 106 4.58 -13.93 1.23
N GLU A 107 4.71 -12.65 1.57
CA GLU A 107 4.39 -12.17 2.90
C GLU A 107 2.89 -12.25 3.18
N LEU A 108 2.04 -11.90 2.22
CA LEU A 108 0.59 -12.04 2.34
C LEU A 108 0.16 -13.52 2.50
N ASP A 109 0.81 -14.44 1.78
CA ASP A 109 0.62 -15.89 1.98
C ASP A 109 1.00 -16.33 3.40
N ARG A 110 2.11 -15.80 3.94
CA ARG A 110 2.54 -16.08 5.31
C ARG A 110 1.51 -15.61 6.33
N GLN A 111 0.93 -14.42 6.14
CA GLN A 111 -0.10 -13.89 7.04
C GLN A 111 -1.37 -14.75 7.01
N ILE A 112 -1.82 -15.19 5.83
CA ILE A 112 -2.95 -16.12 5.69
C ILE A 112 -2.64 -17.44 6.42
N ALA A 113 -1.44 -18.00 6.23
CA ALA A 113 -1.03 -19.25 6.89
C ALA A 113 -0.98 -19.14 8.42
N GLN A 114 -0.83 -17.92 8.96
CA GLN A 114 -0.90 -17.63 10.40
C GLN A 114 -2.34 -17.42 10.91
N GLY A 115 -3.34 -17.46 10.02
CA GLY A 115 -4.75 -17.33 10.36
C GLY A 115 -5.30 -15.91 10.27
N PHE A 116 -4.54 -14.95 9.74
CA PHE A 116 -5.01 -13.57 9.55
C PHE A 116 -5.82 -13.43 8.27
N VAL A 117 -6.78 -12.51 8.30
CA VAL A 117 -7.65 -12.23 7.15
C VAL A 117 -7.10 -11.04 6.39
N LEU A 118 -6.90 -11.17 5.08
CA LEU A 118 -6.49 -10.03 4.26
C LEU A 118 -7.69 -9.14 3.94
N PHE A 119 -7.49 -7.83 4.03
CA PHE A 119 -8.45 -6.88 3.48
C PHE A 119 -8.45 -6.94 1.95
N GLY A 120 -9.64 -6.76 1.35
CA GLY A 120 -9.86 -7.05 -0.08
C GLY A 120 -8.93 -6.30 -1.04
N SER A 121 -8.57 -5.06 -0.74
CA SER A 121 -7.65 -4.28 -1.59
C SER A 121 -6.23 -4.89 -1.65
N LEU A 122 -5.76 -5.52 -0.58
CA LEU A 122 -4.46 -6.21 -0.58
C LEU A 122 -4.49 -7.47 -1.44
N GLN A 123 -5.59 -8.21 -1.43
CA GLN A 123 -5.76 -9.37 -2.30
C GLN A 123 -5.75 -8.95 -3.78
N LEU A 124 -6.40 -7.83 -4.12
CA LEU A 124 -6.38 -7.27 -5.48
C LEU A 124 -4.97 -6.79 -5.87
N LEU A 125 -4.27 -6.09 -4.98
CA LEU A 125 -2.89 -5.65 -5.22
C LEU A 125 -1.96 -6.85 -5.46
N ARG A 126 -2.08 -7.90 -4.64
CA ARG A 126 -1.33 -9.15 -4.81
C ARG A 126 -1.52 -9.74 -6.20
N ILE A 127 -2.77 -9.99 -6.60
CA ILE A 127 -3.09 -10.57 -7.91
C ILE A 127 -2.59 -9.66 -9.03
N GLY A 128 -2.75 -8.34 -8.89
CA GLY A 128 -2.23 -7.37 -9.86
C GLY A 128 -0.71 -7.44 -10.04
N LEU A 129 0.04 -7.61 -8.95
CA LEU A 129 1.50 -7.78 -9.01
C LEU A 129 1.91 -9.11 -9.65
N GLU A 130 1.19 -10.20 -9.36
CA GLU A 130 1.43 -11.52 -9.96
C GLU A 130 1.18 -11.48 -11.48
N VAL A 131 0.03 -10.98 -11.91
CA VAL A 131 -0.31 -10.79 -13.33
C VAL A 131 0.70 -9.86 -14.02
N GLY A 132 1.11 -8.78 -13.37
CA GLY A 132 2.13 -7.86 -13.89
C GLY A 132 3.45 -8.58 -14.19
N ARG A 133 3.92 -9.43 -13.27
CA ARG A 133 5.14 -10.23 -13.45
C ARG A 133 5.01 -11.25 -14.58
N GLU A 134 3.86 -11.91 -14.70
CA GLU A 134 3.60 -12.85 -15.81
C GLU A 134 3.65 -12.16 -17.17
N LEU A 135 3.06 -10.96 -17.28
CA LEU A 135 3.08 -10.17 -18.50
C LEU A 135 4.49 -9.68 -18.87
N GLU A 136 5.31 -9.31 -17.89
CA GLU A 136 6.72 -8.96 -18.10
C GLU A 136 7.57 -10.18 -18.50
N GLY A 137 7.38 -11.32 -17.83
CA GLY A 137 8.04 -12.59 -18.16
C GLY A 137 7.68 -13.12 -19.54
N GLY A 138 6.41 -12.98 -19.95
CA GLY A 138 5.94 -13.32 -21.29
C GLY A 138 6.49 -12.37 -22.37
N ARG A 139 6.72 -11.09 -22.05
CA ARG A 139 7.38 -10.14 -22.95
C ARG A 139 8.87 -10.46 -23.17
N SER A 140 9.54 -11.09 -22.20
CA SER A 140 10.94 -11.52 -22.35
C SER A 140 11.10 -12.75 -23.27
N GLN A 141 10.03 -13.50 -23.55
CA GLN A 141 10.04 -14.63 -24.50
C GLN A 141 9.51 -14.27 -25.90
N ALA A 142 8.97 -13.07 -26.08
CA ALA A 142 8.63 -12.56 -27.41
C ALA A 142 9.92 -12.04 -28.08
N GLU A 143 10.46 -12.79 -29.03
CA GLU A 143 11.59 -12.36 -29.86
C GLU A 143 11.38 -10.94 -30.40
N PRO A 144 12.39 -10.06 -30.37
CA PRO A 144 12.31 -8.79 -31.07
C PRO A 144 12.30 -9.09 -32.57
N ARG A 145 11.22 -8.72 -33.26
CA ARG A 145 11.27 -8.60 -34.73
C ARG A 145 12.41 -7.63 -35.05
N ARG A 146 13.48 -8.17 -35.65
CA ARG A 146 14.66 -7.42 -36.12
C ARG A 146 14.23 -6.20 -36.93
N GLY A 147 14.28 -5.05 -36.29
CA GLY A 147 14.35 -3.73 -36.88
C GLY A 147 15.63 -3.08 -36.38
N MET A 148 16.59 -2.93 -37.29
CA MET A 148 17.93 -2.41 -37.09
C MET A 148 17.92 -0.98 -36.53
N LEU A 149 18.58 -0.72 -35.39
CA LEU A 149 19.68 0.25 -35.24
C LEU A 149 20.09 0.48 -33.77
N ALA A 150 21.38 0.76 -33.63
CA ALA A 150 22.23 0.83 -32.44
C ALA A 150 21.89 1.92 -31.40
N GLY A 151 22.42 1.75 -30.19
CA GLY A 151 23.06 2.86 -29.48
C GLY A 151 22.85 2.97 -27.97
N MET A 152 23.93 2.69 -27.24
CA MET A 152 24.33 3.29 -25.94
C MET A 152 23.65 2.81 -24.65
N ALA A 153 24.53 2.35 -23.76
CA ALA A 153 24.29 1.97 -22.38
C ALA A 153 24.07 3.19 -21.48
N LEU A 154 23.26 3.02 -20.42
CA LEU A 154 23.42 3.77 -19.18
C LEU A 154 23.13 2.87 -17.97
N SER A 155 24.13 2.82 -17.10
CA SER A 155 24.10 2.32 -15.71
C SER A 155 23.27 3.23 -14.82
N GLY A 156 22.58 2.68 -13.81
CA GLY A 156 21.95 3.48 -12.77
C GLY A 156 21.29 2.62 -11.70
N ALA A 157 21.59 2.92 -10.44
CA ALA A 157 21.36 2.11 -9.26
C ALA A 157 19.88 1.94 -8.87
N ALA A 158 19.56 0.79 -8.26
CA ALA A 158 18.30 0.54 -7.59
C ALA A 158 18.16 1.45 -6.37
N VAL A 159 17.29 2.46 -6.45
CA VAL A 159 16.83 3.24 -5.31
C VAL A 159 15.71 2.44 -4.64
N GLY A 160 15.90 2.09 -3.37
CA GLY A 160 14.92 1.35 -2.57
C GLY A 160 13.74 2.25 -2.17
N ALA A 161 12.83 2.51 -3.10
CA ALA A 161 11.56 3.15 -2.79
C ALA A 161 10.58 2.09 -2.26
N LEU A 162 10.17 2.21 -1.00
CA LEU A 162 9.05 1.44 -0.45
C LEU A 162 7.75 2.21 -0.75
N THR A 163 6.95 1.68 -1.66
CA THR A 163 5.63 2.25 -1.98
C THR A 163 4.62 1.96 -0.87
N ALA A 164 4.02 2.97 -0.27
CA ALA A 164 2.88 2.83 0.64
C ALA A 164 1.57 3.08 -0.12
N TRP A 165 0.51 2.36 0.23
CA TRP A 165 -0.85 2.60 -0.26
C TRP A 165 -1.71 2.83 0.98
N THR A 166 -2.54 3.87 1.01
CA THR A 166 -3.44 4.19 2.13
C THR A 166 -4.88 4.15 1.64
N LEU A 167 -5.79 3.52 2.39
CA LEU A 167 -7.21 3.42 2.05
C LEU A 167 -8.02 4.42 2.88
N LEU A 168 -8.57 5.44 2.27
CA LEU A 168 -9.31 6.49 2.98
C LEU A 168 -10.79 6.20 3.02
N ARG A 169 -11.50 6.29 4.14
CA ARG A 169 -12.96 6.11 4.19
C ARG A 169 -13.70 7.46 4.17
N SER A 170 -14.77 7.57 3.39
CA SER A 170 -15.68 8.74 3.37
C SER A 170 -17.04 8.38 3.96
N ARG A 171 -17.54 9.20 4.90
CA ARG A 171 -18.94 9.20 5.32
C ARG A 171 -19.67 10.33 4.59
N TYR A 172 -20.67 9.98 3.79
CA TYR A 172 -21.79 10.86 3.47
C TYR A 172 -22.96 10.52 4.39
#